data_AF-A0A180ETB5-F1
#
_entry.id   AF-A0A180ETB5-F1
#
_cell.length_a   1.000
_cell.length_b   1.000
_cell.length_c   1.000
_cell.angle_alpha   90.00
_cell.angle_beta   90.00
_cell.angle_gamma   90.00
#
_symmetry.space_group_name_H-M   'P 1'
#
loop_
_entity.id
_entity.type
_entity.pdbx_description
1 polymer ?
#
loop_
_entity_poly.entity_id
_entity_poly.type
_entity_poly.pdbx_seq_one_letter_code
_entity_poly.pdbx_strand_id
1 'polypeptide(L)'
;MSVADPDVQELSNYIYQNVYANYTAKMWGISIDKIDKTIIDRVQITLSENQSYFPNDKYQGLPVKGYTDTINKILQHPNIKLITNCAQTTVLKVTNHQTFINDQLTTDTIFYSGSIDELMNYQFGHLTFRSLNFIFKNFPTSRRQTTAVINYPTDKQKTRSCEYKIMTQQNVDGVTTIGEEFPGAYDADSRIFGKPYYPINNPENVALYDTYAKELAHCPNVHMIGRMGLYKYLDMDDAIAAVFQLYQALHQPI
;
A
#
# COMPACT_ATOMS: atom_id res chain seq x y z
N MET A 1 4.38 -27.64 -16.33
CA MET A 1 3.46 -28.77 -16.56
C MET A 1 2.41 -28.28 -17.54
N SER A 2 2.14 -29.00 -18.63
CA SER A 2 1.12 -28.54 -19.59
C SER A 2 -0.24 -28.56 -18.91
N VAL A 3 -1.06 -27.56 -19.21
CA VAL A 3 -2.41 -27.31 -18.66
C VAL A 3 -3.42 -28.38 -19.14
N ALA A 4 -2.98 -29.59 -19.47
CA ALA A 4 -3.79 -30.63 -20.12
C ALA A 4 -4.14 -31.81 -19.18
N ASP A 5 -3.60 -31.85 -17.96
CA ASP A 5 -3.94 -32.86 -16.97
C ASP A 5 -5.28 -32.51 -16.29
N PRO A 6 -6.33 -33.36 -16.40
CA PRO A 6 -7.64 -33.09 -15.81
C PRO A 6 -7.62 -32.91 -14.29
N ASP A 7 -6.80 -33.67 -13.57
CA ASP A 7 -6.74 -33.61 -12.10
C ASP A 7 -6.11 -32.28 -11.65
N VAL A 8 -5.09 -31.82 -12.39
CA VAL A 8 -4.46 -30.51 -12.16
C VAL A 8 -5.45 -29.38 -12.47
N GLN A 9 -6.25 -29.50 -13.53
CA GLN A 9 -7.29 -28.53 -13.84
C GLN A 9 -8.38 -28.49 -12.77
N GLU A 10 -8.84 -29.64 -12.29
CA GLU A 10 -9.85 -29.73 -11.23
C GLU A 10 -9.34 -29.08 -9.94
N LEU A 11 -8.13 -29.43 -9.50
CA LEU A 11 -7.51 -28.84 -8.32
C LEU A 11 -7.32 -27.33 -8.49
N SER A 12 -6.82 -26.88 -9.65
CA SER A 12 -6.66 -25.46 -9.95
C SER A 12 -7.99 -24.70 -9.88
N ASN A 13 -9.05 -25.27 -10.45
CA ASN A 13 -10.39 -24.68 -10.41
C ASN A 13 -10.93 -24.62 -8.98
N TYR A 14 -10.78 -25.70 -8.21
CA TYR A 14 -11.19 -25.73 -6.82
C TYR A 14 -10.50 -24.63 -6.01
N ILE A 15 -9.17 -24.52 -6.14
CA ILE A 15 -8.41 -23.52 -5.39
C ILE A 15 -8.76 -22.11 -5.85
N TYR A 16 -8.88 -21.89 -7.16
CA TYR A 16 -9.29 -20.60 -7.70
C TYR A 16 -10.62 -20.14 -7.09
N GLN A 17 -11.64 -21.01 -7.09
CA GLN A 17 -12.98 -20.69 -6.57
C GLN A 17 -12.99 -20.49 -5.05
N ASN A 18 -12.26 -21.32 -4.30
CA ASN A 18 -12.38 -21.35 -2.84
C ASN A 18 -11.34 -20.48 -2.11
N VAL A 19 -10.23 -20.13 -2.75
CA VAL A 19 -9.13 -19.39 -2.12
C VAL A 19 -8.94 -17.99 -2.72
N TYR A 20 -9.01 -17.86 -4.06
CA TYR A 20 -8.75 -16.58 -4.73
C TYR A 20 -10.02 -15.78 -5.03
N ALA A 21 -10.93 -16.32 -5.83
CA ALA A 21 -11.98 -15.55 -6.48
C ALA A 21 -12.79 -14.70 -5.49
N ASN A 22 -13.30 -15.34 -4.43
CA ASN A 22 -14.10 -14.66 -3.42
C ASN A 22 -13.28 -13.67 -2.58
N TYR A 23 -12.03 -14.00 -2.25
CA TYR A 23 -11.14 -13.12 -1.51
C TYR A 23 -10.80 -11.86 -2.31
N THR A 24 -10.36 -12.05 -3.56
CA THR A 24 -9.91 -10.98 -4.44
C THR A 24 -11.08 -10.07 -4.82
N ALA A 25 -12.24 -10.63 -5.17
CA ALA A 25 -13.43 -9.84 -5.48
C ALA A 25 -13.89 -8.98 -4.29
N LYS A 26 -13.85 -9.53 -3.07
CA LYS A 26 -14.14 -8.79 -1.84
C LYS A 26 -13.12 -7.67 -1.57
N MET A 27 -11.83 -7.97 -1.70
CA MET A 27 -10.75 -7.00 -1.47
C MET A 27 -10.89 -5.77 -2.39
N TRP A 28 -11.19 -6.01 -3.67
CA TRP A 28 -11.22 -4.98 -4.71
C TRP A 28 -12.62 -4.43 -5.02
N GLY A 29 -13.69 -5.06 -4.55
CA GLY A 29 -15.07 -4.64 -4.79
C GLY A 29 -15.53 -4.78 -6.24
N ILE A 30 -14.82 -5.57 -7.06
CA ILE A 30 -15.14 -5.83 -8.47
C ILE A 30 -15.01 -7.32 -8.77
N SER A 31 -15.65 -7.80 -9.86
CA SER A 31 -15.44 -9.18 -10.31
C SER A 31 -13.97 -9.43 -10.61
N ILE A 32 -13.49 -10.63 -10.29
CA ILE A 32 -12.11 -11.05 -10.56
C ILE A 32 -11.71 -10.91 -12.04
N ASP A 33 -12.66 -11.07 -12.98
CA ASP A 33 -12.40 -10.90 -14.42
C ASP A 33 -12.06 -9.46 -14.82
N LYS A 34 -12.34 -8.49 -13.94
CA LYS A 34 -12.01 -7.07 -14.12
C LYS A 34 -10.76 -6.65 -13.35
N ILE A 35 -10.13 -7.57 -12.62
CA ILE A 35 -8.94 -7.31 -11.82
C ILE A 35 -7.71 -7.50 -12.71
N ASP A 36 -6.77 -6.56 -12.61
CA ASP A 36 -5.50 -6.64 -13.32
C ASP A 36 -4.74 -7.93 -12.93
N LYS A 37 -4.20 -8.65 -13.91
CA LYS A 37 -3.49 -9.92 -13.70
C LYS A 37 -2.32 -9.78 -12.73
N THR A 38 -1.64 -8.64 -12.72
CA THR A 38 -0.52 -8.37 -11.80
C THR A 38 -0.94 -8.41 -10.34
N ILE A 39 -2.22 -8.18 -10.01
CA ILE A 39 -2.75 -8.32 -8.64
C ILE A 39 -2.93 -9.79 -8.28
N ILE A 40 -3.36 -10.62 -9.23
CA ILE A 40 -3.62 -12.05 -9.03
C ILE A 40 -2.29 -12.81 -8.88
N ASP A 41 -1.28 -12.46 -9.68
CA ASP A 41 0.02 -13.15 -9.75
C ASP A 41 0.88 -13.01 -8.47
N ARG A 42 0.50 -12.13 -7.54
CA ARG A 42 1.30 -11.84 -6.32
C ARG A 42 1.28 -12.95 -5.30
N VAL A 43 0.16 -13.66 -5.17
CA VAL A 43 0.09 -14.82 -4.27
C VAL A 43 0.17 -16.03 -5.18
N GLN A 44 1.32 -16.69 -5.19
CA GLN A 44 1.52 -17.90 -5.99
C GLN A 44 1.16 -19.13 -5.16
N ILE A 45 0.47 -20.08 -5.79
CA ILE A 45 0.35 -21.42 -5.23
C ILE A 45 1.47 -22.27 -5.78
N THR A 46 2.24 -22.83 -4.87
CA THR A 46 3.35 -23.70 -5.20
C THR A 46 3.13 -25.06 -4.57
N LEU A 47 3.53 -26.12 -5.27
CA LEU A 47 3.63 -27.45 -4.69
C LEU A 47 4.98 -27.53 -3.97
N SER A 48 5.00 -27.01 -2.74
CA SER A 48 6.19 -26.88 -1.92
C SER A 48 5.89 -27.14 -0.45
N GLU A 49 6.84 -27.73 0.28
CA GLU A 49 6.79 -27.81 1.74
C GLU A 49 7.19 -26.47 2.40
N ASN A 50 7.72 -25.52 1.63
CA ASN A 50 8.03 -24.19 2.13
C ASN A 50 6.72 -23.44 2.45
N GLN A 51 6.45 -23.28 3.74
CA GLN A 51 5.27 -22.57 4.26
C GLN A 51 5.46 -21.05 4.35
N SER A 52 6.60 -20.51 3.90
CA SER A 52 6.81 -19.06 3.88
C SER A 52 5.86 -18.38 2.90
N TYR A 53 5.28 -17.26 3.34
CA TYR A 53 4.45 -16.41 2.49
C TYR A 53 5.28 -15.66 1.44
N PHE A 54 6.56 -15.40 1.73
CA PHE A 54 7.51 -14.76 0.84
C PHE A 54 8.67 -15.72 0.55
N PRO A 55 8.46 -16.79 -0.22
CA PRO A 55 9.45 -17.85 -0.38
C PRO A 55 10.72 -17.40 -1.12
N ASN A 56 10.63 -16.32 -1.90
CA ASN A 56 11.72 -15.82 -2.75
C ASN A 56 12.49 -14.65 -2.11
N ASP A 57 11.99 -14.08 -1.02
CA ASP A 57 12.62 -12.92 -0.39
C ASP A 57 13.79 -13.38 0.49
N LYS A 58 15.00 -12.93 0.12
CA LYS A 58 16.24 -13.29 0.83
C LYS A 58 16.26 -12.80 2.27
N TYR A 59 15.70 -11.63 2.54
CA TYR A 59 15.69 -11.00 3.85
C TYR A 59 14.26 -10.75 4.31
N GLN A 60 13.89 -11.35 5.43
CA GLN A 60 12.56 -11.24 6.02
C GLN A 60 12.72 -10.95 7.51
N GLY A 61 11.95 -10.01 8.02
CA GLY A 61 12.00 -9.67 9.43
C GLY A 61 11.14 -8.46 9.77
N LEU A 62 10.99 -8.24 11.07
CA LEU A 62 10.34 -7.05 11.61
C LEU A 62 11.34 -6.28 12.47
N PRO A 63 11.24 -4.95 12.54
CA PRO A 63 12.07 -4.19 13.45
C PRO A 63 11.84 -4.60 14.90
N VAL A 64 12.91 -4.94 15.62
CA VAL A 64 12.86 -5.46 17.01
C VAL A 64 12.13 -4.49 17.96
N LYS A 65 12.27 -3.18 17.75
CA LYS A 65 11.61 -2.12 18.54
C LYS A 65 10.38 -1.53 17.84
N GLY A 66 9.88 -2.19 16.80
CA GLY A 66 8.77 -1.71 15.97
C GLY A 66 9.15 -0.61 14.98
N TYR A 67 8.25 -0.33 14.05
CA TYR A 67 8.51 0.61 12.95
C TYR A 67 8.70 2.05 13.42
N THR A 68 8.02 2.49 14.48
CA THR A 68 8.14 3.85 15.00
C THR A 68 9.58 4.16 15.45
N ASP A 69 10.23 3.24 16.17
CA ASP A 69 11.64 3.42 16.59
C ASP A 69 12.58 3.50 15.38
N THR A 70 12.35 2.66 14.36
CA THR A 70 13.12 2.70 13.11
C THR A 70 12.97 4.04 12.39
N ILE A 71 11.74 4.53 12.21
CA ILE A 71 11.48 5.80 11.54
C ILE A 71 12.06 6.97 12.34
N ASN A 72 11.92 6.97 13.67
CA ASN A 72 12.51 8.01 14.51
C ASN A 72 14.03 8.09 14.35
N LYS A 73 14.73 6.95 14.26
CA LYS A 73 16.17 6.92 14.01
C LYS A 73 16.54 7.44 12.63
N ILE A 74 15.78 7.09 11.60
CA ILE A 74 15.98 7.61 10.24
C ILE A 74 15.86 9.14 10.21
N LEU A 75 14.89 9.69 10.96
CA LEU A 75 14.63 11.13 11.03
C LEU A 75 15.55 11.88 12.01
N GLN A 76 16.33 11.19 12.83
CA GLN A 76 17.21 11.78 13.84
C GLN A 76 18.54 12.25 13.21
N HIS A 77 18.47 13.29 12.38
CA HIS A 77 19.63 13.90 11.76
C HIS A 77 19.57 15.43 11.89
N PRO A 78 20.69 16.14 12.17
CA PRO A 78 20.68 17.59 12.39
C PRO A 78 20.13 18.41 11.20
N ASN A 79 20.19 17.85 9.99
CA ASN A 79 19.66 18.49 8.78
C ASN A 79 18.18 18.16 8.50
N ILE A 80 17.52 17.38 9.35
CA ILE A 80 16.11 17.02 9.20
C ILE A 80 15.28 17.78 10.22
N LYS A 81 14.36 18.60 9.73
CA LYS A 81 13.32 19.24 10.55
C LYS A 81 11.99 18.55 10.26
N LEU A 82 11.46 17.84 11.26
CA LEU A 82 10.14 17.22 11.18
C LEU A 82 9.05 18.20 11.62
N ILE A 83 8.01 18.34 10.79
CA ILE A 83 6.80 19.09 11.10
C ILE A 83 5.62 18.12 10.98
N THR A 84 4.85 17.94 12.05
CA THR A 84 3.68 17.05 12.11
C THR A 84 2.39 17.86 12.28
N ASN A 85 1.23 17.22 12.13
CA ASN A 85 -0.09 17.86 12.23
C ASN A 85 -0.26 19.02 11.24
N CYS A 86 0.33 18.88 10.06
CA CYS A 86 0.33 19.89 9.02
C CYS A 86 -0.30 19.31 7.76
N ALA A 87 -1.39 19.92 7.28
CA ALA A 87 -1.96 19.55 6.00
C ALA A 87 -1.03 20.01 4.88
N GLN A 88 -0.72 19.13 3.95
CA GLN A 88 0.11 19.44 2.78
C GLN A 88 -0.49 20.58 1.96
N THR A 89 -1.81 20.63 1.81
CA THR A 89 -2.52 21.67 1.05
C THR A 89 -2.38 23.06 1.67
N THR A 90 -2.01 23.15 2.95
CA THR A 90 -1.70 24.42 3.63
C THR A 90 -0.26 24.88 3.45
N VAL A 91 0.64 23.98 3.05
CA VAL A 91 2.09 24.26 2.94
C VAL A 91 2.53 24.34 1.49
N LEU A 92 2.23 23.30 0.70
CA LEU A 92 2.69 23.17 -0.67
C LEU A 92 1.55 23.47 -1.64
N LYS A 93 1.80 24.37 -2.59
CA LYS A 93 0.88 24.66 -3.71
C LYS A 93 1.61 24.54 -5.03
N VAL A 94 0.93 23.97 -6.02
CA VAL A 94 1.37 23.93 -7.42
C VAL A 94 0.31 24.64 -8.24
N THR A 95 0.65 25.77 -8.85
CA THR A 95 -0.27 26.56 -9.66
C THR A 95 0.50 27.33 -10.73
N ASN A 96 -0.06 27.45 -11.93
CA ASN A 96 0.57 28.14 -13.07
C ASN A 96 2.03 27.69 -13.31
N HIS A 97 2.28 26.39 -13.19
CA HIS A 97 3.62 25.78 -13.33
C HIS A 97 4.68 26.32 -12.34
N GLN A 98 4.22 26.84 -11.19
CA GLN A 98 5.06 27.34 -10.12
C GLN A 98 4.74 26.62 -8.81
N THR A 99 5.77 26.46 -7.97
CA THR A 99 5.68 25.85 -6.65
C THR A 99 5.81 26.88 -5.56
N PHE A 100 4.96 26.76 -4.54
CA PHE A 100 4.97 27.64 -3.38
C PHE A 100 5.03 26.83 -2.10
N ILE A 101 5.88 27.25 -1.15
CA ILE A 101 5.90 26.75 0.23
C ILE A 101 5.49 27.90 1.15
N ASN A 102 4.42 27.71 1.93
CA ASN A 102 3.83 28.75 2.78
C ASN A 102 3.55 30.05 2.02
N ASP A 103 2.93 29.93 0.83
CA ASP A 103 2.62 31.04 -0.08
C ASP A 103 3.83 31.81 -0.65
N GLN A 104 5.04 31.31 -0.45
CA GLN A 104 6.26 31.88 -1.02
C GLN A 104 6.74 31.05 -2.21
N LEU A 105 7.03 31.72 -3.33
CA LEU A 105 7.61 31.07 -4.51
C LEU A 105 8.91 30.38 -4.12
N THR A 106 9.04 29.10 -4.48
CA THR A 106 10.26 28.32 -4.23
C THR A 106 10.73 27.65 -5.51
N THR A 107 12.04 27.45 -5.60
CA THR A 107 12.69 26.60 -6.61
C THR A 107 13.37 25.39 -5.98
N ASP A 108 13.13 25.16 -4.68
CA ASP A 108 13.70 24.03 -3.96
C ASP A 108 13.22 22.72 -4.56
N THR A 109 14.06 21.69 -4.48
CA THR A 109 13.69 20.32 -4.83
C THR A 109 12.67 19.79 -3.83
N ILE A 110 11.52 19.38 -4.32
CA ILE A 110 10.37 18.90 -3.56
C ILE A 110 10.15 17.42 -3.89
N PHE A 111 10.24 16.56 -2.88
CA PHE A 111 9.81 15.17 -2.99
C PHE A 111 8.43 15.04 -2.37
N TYR A 112 7.43 14.68 -3.18
CA TYR A 112 6.04 14.62 -2.74
C TYR A 112 5.51 13.18 -2.81
N SER A 113 5.07 12.66 -1.66
CA SER A 113 4.56 11.28 -1.54
C SER A 113 3.06 11.16 -1.40
N GLY A 114 2.33 12.29 -1.37
CA GLY A 114 0.87 12.33 -1.36
C GLY A 114 0.27 12.08 -2.75
N SER A 115 -1.05 12.09 -2.86
CA SER A 115 -1.70 11.82 -4.16
C SER A 115 -1.51 12.98 -5.14
N ILE A 116 -1.23 12.66 -6.42
CA ILE A 116 -0.93 13.66 -7.45
C ILE A 116 -2.13 14.53 -7.79
N ASP A 117 -3.33 13.95 -7.78
CA ASP A 117 -4.58 14.66 -8.03
C ASP A 117 -4.86 15.68 -6.92
N GLU A 118 -4.65 15.31 -5.66
CA GLU A 118 -4.77 16.21 -4.51
C GLU A 118 -3.76 17.36 -4.56
N LEU A 119 -2.50 17.09 -4.94
CA LEU A 119 -1.46 18.12 -5.10
C LEU A 119 -1.90 19.19 -6.11
N MET A 120 -2.62 18.77 -7.14
CA MET A 120 -3.08 19.61 -8.24
C MET A 120 -4.56 19.99 -8.10
N ASN A 121 -5.07 19.99 -6.86
CA ASN A 121 -6.42 20.42 -6.48
C ASN A 121 -7.53 19.76 -7.32
N TYR A 122 -7.34 18.49 -7.66
CA TYR A 122 -8.29 17.65 -8.39
C TYR A 122 -8.74 18.23 -9.74
N GLN A 123 -7.92 19.07 -10.38
CA GLN A 123 -8.32 19.82 -11.58
C GLN A 123 -8.73 18.95 -12.79
N PHE A 124 -8.31 17.68 -12.83
CA PHE A 124 -8.70 16.72 -13.89
C PHE A 124 -9.63 15.61 -13.38
N GLY A 125 -10.08 15.67 -12.12
CA GLY A 125 -10.86 14.63 -11.46
C GLY A 125 -10.09 13.83 -10.41
N HIS A 126 -10.74 12.84 -9.81
CA HIS A 126 -10.22 12.09 -8.66
C HIS A 126 -9.71 10.71 -9.07
N LEU A 127 -8.48 10.39 -8.68
CA LEU A 127 -7.98 9.03 -8.73
C LEU A 127 -8.71 8.17 -7.70
N THR A 128 -9.06 6.94 -8.08
CA THR A 128 -9.84 6.06 -7.20
C THR A 128 -8.93 5.11 -6.42
N PHE A 129 -9.34 4.76 -5.20
CA PHE A 129 -8.55 3.92 -4.31
C PHE A 129 -9.44 2.89 -3.61
N ARG A 130 -8.82 1.80 -3.14
CA ARG A 130 -9.40 0.97 -2.08
C ARG A 130 -8.97 1.48 -0.72
N SER A 131 -9.89 1.37 0.22
CA SER A 131 -9.67 1.63 1.62
C SER A 131 -9.81 0.36 2.47
N LEU A 132 -9.40 0.46 3.73
CA LEU A 132 -9.50 -0.59 4.73
C LEU A 132 -10.02 -0.02 6.04
N ASN A 133 -10.97 -0.72 6.63
CA ASN A 133 -11.39 -0.53 8.01
C ASN A 133 -10.76 -1.61 8.88
N PHE A 134 -10.19 -1.20 10.01
CA PHE A 134 -9.56 -2.11 10.97
C PHE A 134 -10.34 -2.11 12.28
N ILE A 135 -10.78 -3.28 12.71
CA ILE A 135 -11.42 -3.46 14.03
C ILE A 135 -10.46 -4.23 14.92
N PHE A 136 -9.97 -3.57 15.97
CA PHE A 136 -9.08 -4.18 16.96
C PHE A 136 -9.87 -4.73 18.15
N LYS A 137 -9.54 -5.96 18.54
CA LYS A 137 -10.17 -6.67 19.65
C LYS A 137 -9.10 -7.19 20.60
N ASN A 138 -9.27 -6.93 21.88
CA ASN A 138 -8.42 -7.46 22.95
C ASN A 138 -9.09 -8.68 23.58
N PHE A 139 -8.30 -9.71 23.86
CA PHE A 139 -8.79 -10.94 24.47
C PHE A 139 -7.97 -11.28 25.72
N PRO A 140 -8.60 -11.72 26.82
CA PRO A 140 -7.91 -12.15 28.04
C PRO A 140 -7.37 -13.58 27.89
N THR A 141 -6.48 -13.79 26.92
CA THR A 141 -5.75 -15.05 26.69
C THR A 141 -4.40 -14.76 26.07
N SER A 142 -3.41 -15.62 26.30
CA SER A 142 -2.09 -15.48 25.68
C SER A 142 -2.08 -15.80 24.18
N ARG A 143 -3.05 -16.51 23.62
CA ARG A 143 -3.09 -16.82 22.18
C ARG A 143 -4.51 -17.13 21.72
N ARG A 144 -4.84 -16.75 20.47
CA ARG A 144 -6.15 -17.06 19.85
C ARG A 144 -6.03 -17.74 18.48
N GLN A 145 -4.96 -17.48 17.74
CA GLN A 145 -4.73 -17.99 16.39
C GLN A 145 -3.55 -18.95 16.34
N THR A 146 -3.59 -19.88 15.39
CA THR A 146 -2.48 -20.81 15.12
C THR A 146 -1.31 -20.12 14.43
N THR A 147 -1.56 -19.03 13.71
CA THR A 147 -0.53 -18.23 13.04
C THR A 147 -0.83 -16.73 13.21
N ALA A 148 0.14 -15.88 12.88
CA ALA A 148 0.01 -14.43 12.96
C ALA A 148 -1.13 -13.91 12.10
N VAL A 149 -1.31 -14.42 10.87
CA VAL A 149 -2.33 -13.95 9.93
C VAL A 149 -3.19 -15.11 9.43
N ILE A 150 -4.51 -15.00 9.55
CA ILE A 150 -5.47 -15.94 8.98
C ILE A 150 -6.32 -15.21 7.94
N ASN A 151 -6.29 -15.69 6.69
CA ASN A 151 -7.16 -15.22 5.61
C ASN A 151 -8.51 -15.93 5.66
N TYR A 152 -9.57 -15.21 5.27
CA TYR A 152 -10.94 -15.72 5.22
C TYR A 152 -11.53 -15.59 3.81
N PRO A 153 -11.18 -16.47 2.85
CA PRO A 153 -11.70 -16.39 1.49
C PRO A 153 -13.23 -16.46 1.40
N THR A 154 -13.87 -17.27 2.25
CA THR A 154 -15.32 -17.54 2.22
C THR A 154 -16.16 -16.58 3.08
N ASP A 155 -15.52 -15.77 3.92
CA ASP A 155 -16.23 -14.73 4.69
C ASP A 155 -16.73 -13.63 3.76
N LYS A 156 -17.94 -13.12 3.99
CA LYS A 156 -18.55 -12.11 3.10
C LYS A 156 -18.05 -10.68 3.36
N GLN A 157 -17.45 -10.42 4.52
CA GLN A 157 -17.15 -9.05 4.99
C GLN A 157 -15.66 -8.84 5.25
N LYS A 158 -15.01 -9.68 6.05
CA LYS A 158 -13.59 -9.50 6.39
C LYS A 158 -12.66 -10.26 5.47
N THR A 159 -11.51 -9.69 5.17
CA THR A 159 -10.46 -10.35 4.36
C THR A 159 -9.61 -11.25 5.24
N ARG A 160 -9.08 -10.73 6.34
CA ARG A 160 -8.16 -11.45 7.21
C ARG A 160 -8.17 -10.91 8.63
N SER A 161 -7.50 -11.64 9.51
CA SER A 161 -7.21 -11.25 10.88
C SER A 161 -5.72 -11.35 11.16
N CYS A 162 -5.18 -10.46 11.98
CA CYS A 162 -3.79 -10.47 12.42
C CYS A 162 -3.72 -10.49 13.95
N GLU A 163 -3.13 -11.52 14.54
CA GLU A 163 -2.76 -11.56 15.95
C GLU A 163 -1.35 -10.96 16.12
N TYR A 164 -1.31 -9.66 16.43
CA TYR A 164 -0.07 -8.87 16.44
C TYR A 164 0.98 -9.40 17.42
N LYS A 165 0.55 -10.06 18.50
CA LYS A 165 1.49 -10.63 19.47
C LYS A 165 2.34 -11.74 18.87
N ILE A 166 1.77 -12.59 18.03
CA ILE A 166 2.51 -13.63 17.29
C ILE A 166 3.44 -12.95 16.27
N MET A 167 2.91 -11.97 15.52
CA MET A 167 3.66 -11.26 14.49
C MET A 167 4.92 -10.59 15.06
N THR A 168 4.77 -9.87 16.18
CA THR A 168 5.84 -9.08 16.80
C THR A 168 6.65 -9.84 17.86
N GLN A 169 6.30 -11.09 18.14
CA GLN A 169 6.94 -11.95 19.16
C GLN A 169 7.02 -11.30 20.55
N GLN A 170 6.00 -10.54 20.91
CA GLN A 170 5.93 -9.88 22.22
C GLN A 170 5.77 -10.91 23.35
N ASN A 171 6.57 -10.76 24.40
CA ASN A 171 6.48 -11.59 25.60
C ASN A 171 5.52 -10.97 26.63
N VAL A 172 4.22 -11.14 26.41
CA VAL A 172 3.16 -10.65 27.29
C VAL A 172 2.14 -11.77 27.51
N ASP A 173 1.84 -12.10 28.76
CA ASP A 173 0.92 -13.17 29.13
C ASP A 173 -0.49 -12.67 29.47
N GLY A 174 -1.47 -13.56 29.33
CA GLY A 174 -2.86 -13.34 29.71
C GLY A 174 -3.65 -12.39 28.80
N VAL A 175 -3.01 -11.80 27.78
CA VAL A 175 -3.65 -10.90 26.83
C VAL A 175 -3.10 -11.04 25.41
N THR A 176 -3.96 -10.78 24.42
CA THR A 176 -3.59 -10.65 23.01
C THR A 176 -4.52 -9.69 22.29
N THR A 177 -4.05 -9.11 21.19
CA THR A 177 -4.81 -8.19 20.33
C THR A 177 -4.88 -8.76 18.92
N ILE A 178 -6.09 -8.85 18.39
CA ILE A 178 -6.35 -9.19 16.98
C ILE A 178 -6.91 -7.98 16.26
N GLY A 179 -6.36 -7.64 15.10
CA GLY A 179 -6.97 -6.72 14.14
C GLY A 179 -7.69 -7.51 13.06
N GLU A 180 -8.96 -7.18 12.80
CA GLU A 180 -9.72 -7.69 11.66
C GLU A 180 -9.81 -6.61 10.56
N GLU A 181 -9.60 -7.03 9.32
CA GLU A 181 -9.53 -6.15 8.15
C GLU A 181 -10.79 -6.27 7.28
N PHE A 182 -11.40 -5.13 6.95
CA PHE A 182 -12.60 -5.03 6.11
C PHE A 182 -12.33 -4.07 4.95
N PRO A 183 -12.37 -4.53 3.69
CA PRO A 183 -12.11 -3.68 2.55
C PRO A 183 -13.33 -2.84 2.15
N GLY A 184 -13.08 -1.65 1.62
CA GLY A 184 -14.11 -0.75 1.12
C GLY A 184 -13.61 0.15 0.01
N ALA A 185 -14.53 0.83 -0.67
CA ALA A 185 -14.14 1.90 -1.59
C ALA A 185 -13.64 3.09 -0.75
N TYR A 186 -12.56 3.73 -1.18
CA TYR A 186 -12.14 4.99 -0.58
C TYR A 186 -13.20 6.06 -0.82
N ASP A 187 -13.48 6.82 0.23
CA ASP A 187 -14.40 7.94 0.22
C ASP A 187 -13.88 8.97 1.23
N ALA A 188 -13.45 10.14 0.75
CA ALA A 188 -12.84 11.18 1.58
C ALA A 188 -13.76 11.66 2.73
N ASP A 189 -15.08 11.58 2.55
CA ASP A 189 -16.07 11.98 3.55
C ASP A 189 -16.40 10.86 4.54
N SER A 190 -15.93 9.63 4.27
CA SER A 190 -16.17 8.48 5.11
C SER A 190 -15.28 8.47 6.35
N ARG A 191 -15.89 8.35 7.53
CA ARG A 191 -15.14 8.12 8.78
C ARG A 191 -14.44 6.76 8.83
N ILE A 192 -14.95 5.79 8.07
CA ILE A 192 -14.50 4.40 8.10
C ILE A 192 -13.52 4.12 6.95
N PHE A 193 -13.80 4.70 5.78
CA PHE A 193 -13.04 4.47 4.55
C PHE A 193 -12.36 5.73 4.00
N GLY A 194 -12.17 6.76 4.83
CA GLY A 194 -11.54 8.04 4.48
C GLY A 194 -10.02 8.03 4.37
N LYS A 195 -9.40 6.86 4.29
CA LYS A 195 -7.95 6.73 4.05
C LYS A 195 -7.70 5.92 2.79
N PRO A 196 -7.00 6.45 1.78
CA PRO A 196 -6.62 5.66 0.61
C PRO A 196 -5.47 4.72 0.99
N TYR A 197 -5.60 3.43 0.67
CA TYR A 197 -4.56 2.43 0.95
C TYR A 197 -3.97 1.81 -0.32
N TYR A 198 -4.82 1.52 -1.31
CA TYR A 198 -4.40 0.85 -2.54
C TYR A 198 -4.91 1.60 -3.78
N PRO A 199 -4.02 2.00 -4.70
CA PRO A 199 -4.41 2.48 -6.03
C PRO A 199 -5.23 1.42 -6.78
N ILE A 200 -6.25 1.84 -7.52
CA ILE A 200 -7.00 0.96 -8.41
C ILE A 200 -6.37 1.02 -9.79
N ASN A 201 -5.62 -0.02 -10.17
CA ASN A 201 -5.01 -0.10 -11.49
C ASN A 201 -6.05 -0.50 -12.54
N ASN A 202 -6.62 0.49 -13.24
CA ASN A 202 -7.51 0.30 -14.37
C ASN A 202 -7.20 1.33 -15.48
N PRO A 203 -7.67 1.12 -16.72
CA PRO A 203 -7.34 2.01 -17.83
C PRO A 203 -7.73 3.49 -17.61
N GLU A 204 -8.83 3.73 -16.91
CA GLU A 204 -9.33 5.08 -16.62
C GLU A 204 -8.40 5.84 -15.67
N ASN A 205 -8.03 5.23 -14.54
CA ASN A 205 -7.12 5.85 -13.57
C ASN A 205 -5.70 5.99 -14.13
N VAL A 206 -5.24 5.04 -14.97
CA VAL A 206 -3.93 5.15 -15.64
C VAL A 206 -3.92 6.38 -16.55
N ALA A 207 -4.95 6.55 -17.39
CA ALA A 207 -5.05 7.71 -18.27
C ALA A 207 -5.17 9.04 -17.48
N LEU A 208 -5.91 9.03 -16.36
CA LEU A 208 -6.03 10.20 -15.49
C LEU A 208 -4.69 10.55 -14.82
N TYR A 209 -3.99 9.55 -14.28
CA TYR A 209 -2.66 9.75 -13.70
C TYR A 209 -1.67 10.30 -14.73
N ASP A 210 -1.66 9.75 -15.95
CA ASP A 210 -0.80 10.24 -17.03
C ASP A 210 -1.10 11.69 -17.41
N THR A 211 -2.36 12.11 -17.31
CA THR A 211 -2.76 13.51 -17.52
C THR A 211 -2.16 14.42 -16.44
N TYR A 212 -2.29 14.04 -15.16
CA TYR A 212 -1.65 14.75 -14.06
C TYR A 212 -0.12 14.77 -14.18
N ALA A 213 0.51 13.65 -14.51
CA ALA A 213 1.95 13.54 -14.63
C ALA A 213 2.52 14.43 -15.73
N LYS A 214 1.82 14.54 -16.88
CA LYS A 214 2.19 15.46 -17.97
C LYS A 214 2.11 16.92 -17.53
N GLU A 215 1.04 17.29 -16.83
CA GLU A 215 0.87 18.66 -16.33
C GLU A 215 1.93 19.00 -15.27
N LEU A 216 2.21 18.08 -14.34
CA LEU A 216 3.22 18.28 -13.31
C LEU A 216 4.65 18.35 -13.88
N ALA A 217 4.91 17.77 -15.05
CA ALA A 217 6.22 17.83 -15.70
C ALA A 217 6.67 19.28 -16.03
N HIS A 218 5.74 20.24 -16.05
CA HIS A 218 6.06 21.67 -16.15
C HIS A 218 6.66 22.26 -14.86
N CYS A 219 6.65 21.52 -13.75
CA CYS A 219 7.26 21.87 -12.46
C CYS A 219 8.44 20.93 -12.16
N PRO A 220 9.62 21.12 -12.80
CA PRO A 220 10.71 20.15 -12.76
C PRO A 220 11.35 19.97 -11.38
N ASN A 221 11.09 20.89 -10.44
CA ASN A 221 11.55 20.79 -9.06
C ASN A 221 10.65 19.91 -8.19
N VAL A 222 9.52 19.38 -8.69
CA VAL A 222 8.65 18.45 -7.98
C VAL A 222 8.86 17.03 -8.48
N HIS A 223 9.20 16.13 -7.57
CA HIS A 223 9.36 14.71 -7.83
C HIS A 223 8.35 13.89 -7.03
N MET A 224 7.48 13.18 -7.75
CA MET A 224 6.53 12.26 -7.15
C MET A 224 7.26 11.00 -6.66
N ILE A 225 6.96 10.57 -5.44
CA ILE A 225 7.53 9.37 -4.83
C ILE A 225 6.48 8.55 -4.09
N GLY A 226 6.80 7.30 -3.76
CA GLY A 226 5.94 6.47 -2.93
C GLY A 226 4.62 6.05 -3.58
N ARG A 227 3.83 5.29 -2.81
CA ARG A 227 2.64 4.59 -3.32
C ARG A 227 1.57 5.53 -3.88
N MET A 228 1.27 6.61 -3.16
CA MET A 228 0.23 7.58 -3.55
C MET A 228 0.73 8.52 -4.63
N GLY A 229 1.96 9.03 -4.49
CA GLY A 229 2.53 9.94 -5.46
C GLY A 229 2.74 9.31 -6.83
N LEU A 230 3.22 8.06 -6.87
CA LEU A 230 3.42 7.34 -8.13
C LEU A 230 2.16 6.61 -8.61
N TYR A 231 1.08 6.62 -7.84
CA TYR A 231 -0.14 5.84 -8.06
C TYR A 231 0.13 4.37 -8.40
N LYS A 232 1.08 3.76 -7.67
CA LYS A 232 1.54 2.38 -7.89
C LYS A 232 1.42 1.59 -6.60
N TYR A 233 1.10 0.31 -6.71
CA TYR A 233 1.26 -0.59 -5.57
C TYR A 233 2.75 -0.80 -5.32
N LEU A 234 3.24 -0.36 -4.17
CA LEU A 234 4.63 -0.54 -3.74
C LEU A 234 4.65 -1.18 -2.35
N ASP A 235 5.43 -2.26 -2.21
CA ASP A 235 5.84 -2.77 -0.91
C ASP A 235 6.92 -1.85 -0.30
N MET A 236 7.31 -2.06 0.96
CA MET A 236 8.18 -1.10 1.67
C MET A 236 9.58 -1.02 1.06
N ASP A 237 10.14 -2.17 0.67
CA ASP A 237 11.42 -2.30 0.01
C ASP A 237 11.40 -1.72 -1.41
N ASP A 238 10.33 -1.93 -2.18
CA ASP A 238 10.13 -1.29 -3.49
C ASP A 238 10.13 0.23 -3.38
N ALA A 239 9.43 0.78 -2.37
CA ALA A 239 9.37 2.21 -2.14
C ALA A 239 10.76 2.79 -1.79
N ILE A 240 11.54 2.07 -0.98
CA ILE A 240 12.92 2.44 -0.65
C ILE A 240 13.81 2.38 -1.89
N ALA A 241 13.73 1.30 -2.67
CA ALA A 241 14.51 1.12 -3.90
C ALA A 241 14.21 2.22 -4.93
N ALA A 242 12.94 2.57 -5.12
CA ALA A 242 12.52 3.63 -6.03
C ALA A 242 13.12 5.00 -5.65
N VAL A 243 13.18 5.33 -4.36
CA VAL A 243 13.81 6.58 -3.89
C VAL A 243 15.32 6.57 -4.12
N PHE A 244 16.00 5.44 -3.89
CA PHE A 244 17.44 5.34 -4.19
C PHE A 244 17.74 5.49 -5.69
N GLN A 245 16.92 4.89 -6.56
CA GLN A 245 17.05 5.05 -8.01
C GLN A 245 16.86 6.51 -8.43
N LEU A 246 15.83 7.19 -7.89
CA LEU A 246 15.60 8.61 -8.14
C LEU A 246 16.77 9.47 -7.65
N TYR A 247 17.26 9.21 -6.44
CA TYR A 247 18.42 9.94 -5.89
C TYR A 247 19.64 9.81 -6.81
N GLN A 248 19.94 8.59 -7.28
CA GLN A 248 21.04 8.35 -8.23
C GLN A 248 20.82 9.12 -9.54
N ALA A 249 19.61 9.07 -10.12
CA ALA A 249 19.30 9.78 -11.35
C ALA A 249 19.47 11.31 -11.24
N LEU A 250 19.17 11.88 -10.08
CA LEU A 250 19.31 13.32 -9.82
C LEU A 250 20.76 13.75 -9.53
N HIS A 251 21.65 12.81 -9.17
CA HIS A 251 23.03 13.10 -8.73
C HIS A 251 24.12 12.46 -9.62
N GLN A 252 23.75 11.88 -10.77
CA GLN A 252 24.76 11.48 -11.75
C GLN A 252 25.39 12.73 -12.37
N PRO A 253 26.73 12.81 -12.47
CA PRO A 253 27.36 13.85 -13.27
C PRO A 253 26.92 13.70 -14.73
N ILE A 254 26.50 14.81 -15.33
CA ILE A 254 26.23 14.92 -16.79
C ILE A 254 27.51 14.60 -17.55
#